data_AF-A0A7T5RVS7-F1
#
_entry.id   AF-A0A7T5RVS7-F1
#
_cell.length_a   1.000
_cell.length_b   1.000
_cell.length_c   1.000
_cell.angle_alpha   90.00
_cell.angle_beta   90.00
_cell.angle_gamma   90.00
#
_symmetry.space_group_name_H-M   'P 1'
#
loop_
_entity.id
_entity.type
_entity.pdbx_description
1 polymer ?
#
loop_
_entity_poly.entity_id
_entity_poly.type
_entity_poly.pdbx_seq_one_letter_code
_entity_poly.pdbx_strand_id
1 'polypeptide(L)'
;MHEQDVKLSRGEKILIVLYELSGKSGKSIRYEDIVVKAFKKFPQDFHLKGYPEYPESGDLVHKPLYDYKKKGLVVAGQKMFALTPKGLVAVEKLISLIDGLNVVNTERFSRDIEKEVSRAVKTQGFALFVDGEADKIIDTDYFNYLGTTVRTPRNEFIGRMKTMKDVIAVVVDIDNPKYMKLAEYHSFLEKKFSDLVALKTEIKK
;
A
#
# COMPACT_ATOMS: atom_id res chain seq x y z
N MET A 1 25.98 2.56 1.14
CA MET A 1 24.67 1.87 1.10
C MET A 1 24.16 2.00 -0.31
N HIS A 2 23.93 0.90 -1.01
CA HIS A 2 23.50 0.92 -2.41
C HIS A 2 22.04 1.36 -2.50
N GLU A 3 21.84 2.56 -3.04
CA GLU A 3 20.57 3.03 -3.59
C GLU A 3 20.21 2.07 -4.73
N GLN A 4 19.25 1.17 -4.50
CA GLN A 4 18.76 0.30 -5.57
C GLN A 4 17.90 1.15 -6.50
N ASP A 5 18.41 1.47 -7.68
CA ASP A 5 17.63 2.12 -8.73
C ASP A 5 16.39 1.26 -9.07
N VAL A 6 15.21 1.72 -8.63
CA VAL A 6 13.94 1.07 -8.96
C VAL A 6 13.67 1.30 -10.45
N LYS A 7 13.96 0.28 -11.27
CA LYS A 7 13.76 0.34 -12.72
C LYS A 7 12.28 0.16 -13.08
N LEU A 8 11.60 1.27 -13.36
CA LEU A 8 10.21 1.27 -13.82
C LEU A 8 10.06 0.83 -15.28
N SER A 9 9.08 -0.03 -15.53
CA SER A 9 8.61 -0.34 -16.87
C SER A 9 7.89 0.85 -17.51
N ARG A 10 7.80 0.87 -18.84
CA ARG A 10 7.06 1.91 -19.57
C ARG A 10 5.58 1.96 -19.19
N GLY A 11 4.97 0.80 -18.95
CA GLY A 11 3.58 0.74 -18.49
C GLY A 11 3.40 1.38 -17.12
N GLU A 12 4.31 1.13 -16.18
CA GLU A 12 4.31 1.77 -14.86
C GLU A 12 4.47 3.28 -14.94
N LYS A 13 5.37 3.76 -15.81
CA LYS A 13 5.54 5.20 -16.10
C LYS A 13 4.24 5.85 -16.62
N ILE A 14 3.49 5.16 -17.48
CA ILE A 14 2.19 5.64 -17.99
C ILE A 14 1.13 5.71 -16.89
N LEU A 15 1.05 4.71 -16.00
CA LEU A 15 0.12 4.75 -14.87
C LEU A 15 0.40 5.95 -13.95
N ILE A 16 1.67 6.23 -13.66
CA ILE A 16 2.09 7.39 -12.88
C ILE A 16 1.67 8.70 -13.57
N VAL A 17 1.93 8.83 -14.87
CA VAL A 17 1.53 10.02 -15.64
C VAL A 17 0.02 10.24 -15.60
N LEU A 18 -0.77 9.17 -15.75
CA LEU A 18 -2.22 9.24 -15.69
C LEU A 18 -2.71 9.69 -14.30
N TYR A 19 -2.09 9.17 -13.23
CA TYR A 19 -2.38 9.56 -11.84
C TYR A 19 -2.08 11.03 -11.55
N GLU A 20 -0.97 11.55 -12.08
CA GLU A 20 -0.60 12.95 -11.91
C GLU A 20 -1.54 13.89 -12.67
N LEU A 21 -1.84 13.57 -13.94
CA LEU A 21 -2.76 14.37 -14.76
C LEU A 21 -4.18 14.37 -14.21
N SER A 22 -4.60 13.27 -13.57
CA SER A 22 -5.90 13.18 -12.92
C SER A 22 -5.97 13.91 -11.58
N GLY A 23 -4.87 14.48 -11.09
CA GLY A 23 -4.82 15.10 -9.77
C GLY A 23 -5.02 14.08 -8.65
N LYS A 24 -4.42 12.90 -8.79
CA LYS A 24 -4.53 11.77 -7.84
C LYS A 24 -5.95 11.21 -7.69
N SER A 25 -6.77 11.33 -8.73
CA SER A 25 -8.19 10.95 -8.71
C SER A 25 -8.58 10.06 -9.90
N GLY A 26 -9.85 9.65 -9.96
CA GLY A 26 -10.44 8.97 -11.12
C GLY A 26 -10.84 9.91 -12.26
N LYS A 27 -10.32 11.15 -12.30
CA LYS A 27 -10.62 12.11 -13.38
C LYS A 27 -10.17 11.57 -14.74
N SER A 28 -11.01 11.77 -15.74
CA SER A 28 -10.76 11.34 -17.11
C SER A 28 -9.81 12.28 -17.85
N ILE A 29 -8.82 11.72 -18.54
CA ILE A 29 -7.70 12.42 -19.19
C ILE A 29 -7.63 12.04 -20.67
N ARG A 30 -7.33 13.02 -21.54
CA ARG A 30 -7.18 12.78 -22.97
C ARG A 30 -5.90 12.01 -23.27
N TYR A 31 -5.95 11.15 -24.28
CA TYR A 31 -4.81 10.42 -24.78
C TYR A 31 -3.61 11.32 -25.07
N GLU A 32 -3.85 12.43 -25.77
CA GLU A 32 -2.82 13.36 -26.21
C GLU A 32 -2.11 14.01 -25.01
N ASP A 33 -2.84 14.32 -23.93
CA ASP A 33 -2.26 14.86 -22.70
C ASP A 33 -1.34 13.84 -22.02
N ILE A 34 -1.73 12.56 -22.02
CA ILE A 34 -0.93 11.45 -21.48
C ILE A 34 0.36 11.30 -22.27
N VAL A 35 0.28 11.31 -23.61
CA VAL A 35 1.45 11.23 -24.51
C VAL A 35 2.42 12.38 -24.25
N VAL A 36 1.92 13.62 -24.24
CA VAL A 36 2.75 14.81 -24.04
C VAL A 36 3.41 14.80 -22.67
N LYS A 37 2.66 14.44 -21.61
CA LYS A 37 3.21 14.40 -20.26
C LYS A 37 4.21 13.25 -20.08
N ALA A 38 3.95 12.08 -20.66
CA ALA A 38 4.87 10.95 -20.62
C ALA A 38 6.20 11.26 -21.31
N PHE A 39 6.15 11.90 -22.48
CA PHE A 39 7.35 12.37 -23.18
C PHE A 39 8.11 13.43 -22.37
N LYS A 40 7.42 14.45 -21.85
CA LYS A 40 8.07 15.50 -21.03
C LYS A 40 8.73 14.94 -19.76
N LYS A 41 8.12 13.92 -19.15
CA LYS A 41 8.61 13.34 -17.89
C LYS A 41 9.69 12.26 -18.09
N PHE A 42 9.56 11.46 -19.14
CA PHE A 42 10.45 10.34 -19.44
C PHE A 42 10.86 10.35 -20.92
N PRO A 43 11.59 11.38 -21.38
CA PRO A 43 11.86 11.58 -22.81
C PRO A 43 12.61 10.41 -23.43
N GLN A 44 13.52 9.77 -22.70
CA GLN A 44 14.30 8.62 -23.17
C GLN A 44 13.45 7.36 -23.47
N ASP A 45 12.23 7.29 -22.93
CA ASP A 45 11.34 6.13 -23.10
C ASP A 45 10.17 6.37 -24.07
N PHE A 46 9.80 7.63 -24.27
CA PHE A 46 8.60 8.04 -25.01
C PHE A 46 8.90 9.03 -26.13
N HIS A 47 10.13 9.09 -26.61
CA HIS A 47 10.47 9.82 -27.83
C HIS A 47 10.21 8.99 -29.08
N LEU A 48 9.96 9.67 -30.20
CA LEU A 48 9.85 9.06 -31.52
C LEU A 48 11.22 8.52 -31.96
N LYS A 49 11.25 7.30 -32.47
CA LYS A 49 12.52 6.67 -32.90
C LYS A 49 13.13 7.46 -34.07
N GLY A 50 14.38 7.88 -33.90
CA GLY A 50 15.09 8.72 -34.88
C GLY A 50 14.81 10.23 -34.74
N TYR A 51 13.87 10.61 -33.87
CA TYR A 51 13.50 12.01 -33.62
C TYR A 51 13.27 12.24 -32.11
N PRO A 52 14.34 12.32 -31.31
CA PRO A 52 14.28 12.39 -29.84
C PRO A 52 13.54 13.62 -29.29
N GLU A 53 13.37 14.67 -30.08
CA GLU A 53 12.68 15.91 -29.76
C GLU A 53 11.14 15.83 -29.85
N TYR A 54 10.60 14.77 -30.45
CA TYR A 54 9.16 14.58 -30.63
C TYR A 54 8.62 13.40 -29.82
N PRO A 55 7.38 13.48 -29.32
CA PRO A 55 6.75 12.39 -28.57
C PRO A 55 6.36 11.22 -29.50
N GLU A 56 6.51 9.99 -29.00
CA GLU A 56 5.94 8.79 -29.62
C GLU A 56 4.50 8.56 -29.16
N SER A 57 3.55 8.80 -30.06
CA SER A 57 2.11 8.65 -29.80
C SER A 57 1.54 7.29 -30.22
N GLY A 58 2.38 6.36 -30.69
CA GLY A 58 1.98 5.04 -31.14
C GLY A 58 1.83 4.02 -30.03
N ASP A 59 2.23 2.79 -30.34
CA ASP A 59 2.01 1.62 -29.48
C ASP A 59 2.67 1.70 -28.10
N LEU A 60 3.70 2.55 -27.92
CA LEU A 60 4.39 2.70 -26.64
C LEU A 60 3.46 3.23 -25.53
N VAL A 61 2.49 4.08 -25.86
CA VAL A 61 1.50 4.61 -24.91
C VAL A 61 0.17 3.87 -25.03
N HIS A 62 -0.26 3.57 -26.25
CA HIS A 62 -1.54 2.93 -26.52
C HIS A 62 -1.63 1.52 -25.91
N LYS A 63 -0.66 0.63 -26.16
CA LYS A 63 -0.74 -0.77 -25.69
C LYS A 63 -0.84 -0.88 -24.17
N PRO A 64 0.00 -0.20 -23.36
CA PRO A 64 -0.11 -0.29 -21.90
C PRO A 64 -1.48 0.16 -21.37
N LEU A 65 -2.06 1.24 -21.90
CA LEU A 65 -3.38 1.71 -21.46
C LEU A 65 -4.48 0.65 -21.69
N TYR A 66 -4.45 -0.03 -22.83
CA TYR A 66 -5.43 -1.09 -23.13
C TYR A 66 -5.15 -2.39 -22.38
N ASP A 67 -3.90 -2.71 -22.09
CA ASP A 67 -3.57 -3.85 -21.22
C ASP A 67 -4.01 -3.58 -19.77
N TYR A 68 -3.90 -2.34 -19.29
CA TYR A 68 -4.46 -1.95 -18.00
C TYR A 68 -5.98 -1.92 -17.97
N LYS A 69 -6.63 -1.62 -19.11
CA LYS A 69 -8.08 -1.81 -19.26
C LYS A 69 -8.47 -3.27 -19.08
N LYS A 70 -7.79 -4.20 -19.75
CA LYS A 70 -8.02 -5.65 -19.58
C LYS A 70 -7.82 -6.10 -18.13
N LYS A 71 -6.88 -5.48 -17.40
CA LYS A 71 -6.60 -5.75 -15.97
C LYS A 71 -7.56 -5.03 -14.99
N GLY A 72 -8.48 -4.21 -15.50
CA GLY A 72 -9.45 -3.43 -14.72
C GLY A 72 -8.84 -2.26 -13.94
N LEU A 73 -7.65 -1.79 -14.30
CA LEU A 73 -6.98 -0.64 -13.67
C LEU A 73 -7.36 0.69 -14.31
N VAL A 74 -7.72 0.67 -15.59
CA VAL A 74 -8.06 1.84 -16.38
C VAL A 74 -9.40 1.60 -17.09
N VAL A 75 -10.23 2.62 -17.17
CA VAL A 75 -11.36 2.67 -18.13
C VAL A 75 -10.95 3.51 -19.33
N ALA A 76 -11.40 3.10 -20.52
CA ALA A 76 -11.09 3.82 -21.76
C ALA A 76 -12.33 3.92 -22.66
N GLY A 77 -12.57 5.12 -23.19
CA GLY A 77 -13.61 5.43 -24.17
C GLY A 77 -13.38 6.79 -24.81
N GLN A 78 -13.65 6.93 -26.12
CA GLN A 78 -13.51 8.20 -26.86
C GLN A 78 -12.14 8.91 -26.68
N LYS A 79 -11.03 8.16 -26.75
CA LYS A 79 -9.66 8.66 -26.47
C LYS A 79 -9.46 9.26 -25.06
N MET A 80 -10.40 9.01 -24.15
CA MET A 80 -10.30 9.39 -22.76
C MET A 80 -9.97 8.17 -21.91
N PHE A 81 -9.16 8.38 -20.88
CA PHE A 81 -8.70 7.35 -19.96
C PHE A 81 -8.84 7.83 -18.52
N ALA A 82 -9.30 6.96 -17.63
CA ALA A 82 -9.38 7.25 -16.21
C ALA A 82 -8.92 6.05 -15.39
N LEU A 83 -8.30 6.30 -14.24
CA LEU A 83 -7.99 5.25 -13.27
C LEU A 83 -9.27 4.77 -12.60
N THR A 84 -9.43 3.47 -12.45
CA THR A 84 -10.45 2.88 -11.58
C THR A 84 -9.98 2.97 -10.11
N PRO A 85 -10.86 2.71 -9.12
CA PRO A 85 -10.42 2.56 -7.74
C PRO A 85 -9.30 1.52 -7.57
N LYS A 86 -9.32 0.45 -8.37
CA LYS A 86 -8.25 -0.56 -8.40
C LYS A 86 -6.96 0.00 -8.99
N GLY A 87 -7.05 0.82 -10.03
CA GLY A 87 -5.92 1.51 -10.66
C GLY A 87 -5.25 2.51 -9.72
N LEU A 88 -6.03 3.29 -8.97
CA LEU A 88 -5.53 4.24 -7.96
C LEU A 88 -4.69 3.52 -6.89
N VAL A 89 -5.20 2.44 -6.32
CA VAL A 89 -4.45 1.62 -5.35
C VAL A 89 -3.17 1.04 -5.96
N ALA A 90 -3.22 0.62 -7.23
CA ALA A 90 -2.06 0.04 -7.89
C ALA A 90 -0.92 1.06 -8.11
N VAL A 91 -1.24 2.29 -8.53
CA VAL A 91 -0.24 3.33 -8.77
C VAL A 91 0.31 3.91 -7.48
N GLU A 92 -0.47 4.00 -6.41
CA GLU A 92 0.03 4.45 -5.09
C GLU A 92 1.00 3.45 -4.48
N LYS A 93 0.73 2.15 -4.62
CA LYS A 93 1.70 1.11 -4.25
C LYS A 93 3.00 1.24 -5.05
N LEU A 94 2.88 1.51 -6.34
CA LEU A 94 4.04 1.71 -7.21
C LEU A 94 4.86 2.94 -6.79
N ILE A 95 4.21 4.07 -6.52
CA ILE A 95 4.86 5.30 -6.02
C ILE A 95 5.51 5.03 -4.66
N SER A 96 4.84 4.30 -3.77
CA SER A 96 5.40 3.96 -2.46
C SER A 96 6.67 3.10 -2.55
N LEU A 97 6.75 2.22 -3.56
CA LEU A 97 7.94 1.43 -3.83
C LEU A 97 9.09 2.28 -4.41
N ILE A 98 8.77 3.32 -5.18
CA ILE A 98 9.76 4.25 -5.78
C ILE A 98 10.32 5.20 -4.73
N ASP A 99 9.45 5.81 -3.91
CA ASP A 99 9.84 6.85 -2.96
C ASP A 99 10.48 6.28 -1.68
N GLY A 100 10.59 4.95 -1.56
CA GLY A 100 10.99 4.27 -0.32
C GLY A 100 10.05 4.56 0.87
N LEU A 101 8.96 5.28 0.62
CA LEU A 101 8.00 5.80 1.58
C LEU A 101 6.66 5.12 1.34
N ASN A 102 6.23 4.32 2.31
CA ASN A 102 4.90 3.68 2.32
C ASN A 102 3.78 4.73 2.40
N VAL A 103 3.43 5.37 1.28
CA VAL A 103 2.28 6.29 1.21
C VAL A 103 1.08 5.52 0.68
N VAL A 104 0.41 4.84 1.60
CA VAL A 104 -0.76 4.02 1.33
C VAL A 104 -2.02 4.89 1.26
N ASN A 105 -2.74 4.78 0.13
CA ASN A 105 -4.08 5.33 -0.19
C ASN A 105 -4.90 5.87 1.00
N THR A 106 -4.76 7.16 1.35
CA THR A 106 -5.20 7.70 2.64
C THR A 106 -6.69 7.55 2.93
N GLU A 107 -7.61 7.51 1.97
CA GLU A 107 -9.05 7.45 2.25
C GLU A 107 -9.63 6.03 2.45
N ARG A 108 -9.18 5.05 1.65
CA ARG A 108 -9.60 3.65 1.84
C ARG A 108 -8.78 2.99 2.93
N PHE A 109 -7.50 3.31 2.98
CA PHE A 109 -6.60 2.87 4.04
C PHE A 109 -6.97 3.51 5.38
N SER A 110 -7.44 4.76 5.43
CA SER A 110 -8.02 5.37 6.66
C SER A 110 -9.11 4.48 7.25
N ARG A 111 -10.09 4.05 6.44
CA ARG A 111 -11.21 3.23 6.94
C ARG A 111 -10.77 1.85 7.41
N ASP A 112 -9.86 1.21 6.68
CA ASP A 112 -9.32 -0.09 7.08
C ASP A 112 -8.43 0.03 8.33
N ILE A 113 -7.62 1.10 8.45
CA ILE A 113 -6.85 1.44 9.66
C ILE A 113 -7.78 1.68 10.83
N GLU A 114 -8.78 2.56 10.68
CA GLU A 114 -9.74 2.89 11.73
C GLU A 114 -10.47 1.64 12.23
N LYS A 115 -10.83 0.74 11.31
CA LYS A 115 -11.43 -0.55 11.65
C LYS A 115 -10.48 -1.42 12.48
N GLU A 116 -9.22 -1.54 12.07
CA GLU A 116 -8.22 -2.33 12.80
C GLU A 116 -7.88 -1.72 14.16
N VAL A 117 -7.71 -0.40 14.23
CA VAL A 117 -7.51 0.35 15.48
C VAL A 117 -8.70 0.17 16.41
N SER A 118 -9.93 0.39 15.91
CA SER A 118 -11.18 0.25 16.69
C SER A 118 -11.36 -1.17 17.21
N ARG A 119 -10.95 -2.18 16.44
CA ARG A 119 -10.95 -3.58 16.88
C ARG A 119 -9.91 -3.83 17.96
N ALA A 120 -8.66 -3.43 17.74
CA ALA A 120 -7.54 -3.70 18.64
C ALA A 120 -7.75 -3.07 20.03
N VAL A 121 -8.21 -1.82 20.07
CA VAL A 121 -8.45 -1.08 21.33
C VAL A 121 -9.68 -1.55 22.11
N LYS A 122 -10.52 -2.40 21.52
CA LYS A 122 -11.67 -3.04 22.21
C LYS A 122 -11.33 -4.41 22.76
N THR A 123 -10.11 -4.90 22.55
CA THR A 123 -9.70 -6.21 23.07
C THR A 123 -9.46 -6.15 24.59
N GLN A 124 -9.73 -7.26 25.28
CA GLN A 124 -9.49 -7.37 26.72
C GLN A 124 -8.00 -7.16 27.05
N GLY A 125 -7.08 -7.72 26.27
CA GLY A 125 -5.64 -7.49 26.44
C GLY A 125 -5.23 -6.02 26.36
N PHE A 126 -5.88 -5.21 25.51
CA PHE A 126 -5.61 -3.77 25.48
C PHE A 126 -6.08 -3.07 26.75
N ALA A 127 -7.25 -3.43 27.28
CA ALA A 127 -7.74 -2.90 28.56
C ALA A 127 -6.77 -3.25 29.71
N LEU A 128 -6.37 -4.52 29.82
CA LEU A 128 -5.38 -4.98 30.81
C LEU A 128 -4.06 -4.20 30.70
N PHE A 129 -3.60 -3.91 29.48
CA PHE A 129 -2.38 -3.13 29.26
C PHE A 129 -2.52 -1.69 29.75
N VAL A 130 -3.63 -1.03 29.42
CA VAL A 130 -3.91 0.36 29.84
C VAL A 130 -4.09 0.46 31.36
N ASP A 131 -4.68 -0.55 31.99
CA ASP A 131 -4.91 -0.61 33.43
C ASP A 131 -3.65 -1.00 34.24
N GLY A 132 -2.53 -1.24 33.56
CA GLY A 132 -1.26 -1.60 34.21
C GLY A 132 -1.15 -3.08 34.62
N GLU A 133 -2.09 -3.92 34.21
CA GLU A 133 -2.16 -5.35 34.48
C GLU A 133 -1.56 -6.19 33.33
N ALA A 134 -0.46 -5.72 32.74
CA ALA A 134 0.13 -6.32 31.55
C ALA A 134 0.67 -7.75 31.77
N ASP A 135 0.93 -8.12 33.03
CA ASP A 135 1.28 -9.46 33.45
C ASP A 135 0.19 -10.48 33.13
N LYS A 136 -1.08 -10.09 33.24
CA LYS A 136 -2.26 -10.95 33.00
C LYS A 136 -2.56 -11.23 31.53
N ILE A 137 -1.89 -10.54 30.60
CA ILE A 137 -2.08 -10.71 29.15
C ILE A 137 -1.50 -12.06 28.70
N ILE A 138 -2.30 -12.88 28.02
CA ILE A 138 -1.92 -14.22 27.58
C ILE A 138 -1.93 -14.37 26.06
N ASP A 139 -1.48 -15.52 25.53
CA ASP A 139 -1.42 -15.80 24.08
C ASP A 139 -2.74 -15.53 23.36
N THR A 140 -3.87 -15.87 23.99
CA THR A 140 -5.21 -15.64 23.44
C THR A 140 -5.48 -14.15 23.19
N ASP A 141 -4.96 -13.26 24.05
CA ASP A 141 -5.06 -11.81 23.86
C ASP A 141 -4.25 -11.36 22.66
N TYR A 142 -3.08 -11.97 22.41
CA TYR A 142 -2.28 -11.68 21.23
C TYR A 142 -2.97 -12.11 19.94
N PHE A 143 -3.57 -13.31 19.91
CA PHE A 143 -4.36 -13.75 18.76
C PHE A 143 -5.57 -12.83 18.52
N ASN A 144 -6.29 -12.45 19.59
CA ASN A 144 -7.39 -11.51 19.52
C ASN A 144 -6.95 -10.13 19.03
N TYR A 145 -5.79 -9.63 19.47
CA TYR A 145 -5.18 -8.40 19.00
C TYR A 145 -4.91 -8.44 17.49
N LEU A 146 -4.39 -9.55 16.97
CA LEU A 146 -4.18 -9.74 15.53
C LEU A 146 -5.47 -10.01 14.75
N GLY A 147 -6.59 -10.31 15.42
CA GLY A 147 -7.84 -10.71 14.78
C GLY A 147 -7.75 -12.12 14.20
N THR A 148 -7.07 -13.00 14.92
CA THR A 148 -6.77 -14.38 14.54
C THR A 148 -7.14 -15.34 15.68
N THR A 149 -6.95 -16.63 15.46
CA THR A 149 -7.08 -17.66 16.49
C THR A 149 -5.85 -18.55 16.49
N VAL A 150 -5.69 -19.37 17.54
CA VAL A 150 -4.64 -20.41 17.60
C VAL A 150 -4.63 -21.31 16.34
N ARG A 151 -5.81 -21.53 15.72
CA ARG A 151 -5.99 -22.37 14.53
C ARG A 151 -5.71 -21.64 13.21
N THR A 152 -5.51 -20.33 13.21
CA THR A 152 -5.28 -19.55 11.99
C THR A 152 -4.05 -20.08 11.24
N PRO A 153 -4.15 -20.34 9.91
CA PRO A 153 -3.04 -20.80 9.09
C PRO A 153 -1.84 -19.85 9.12
N ARG A 154 -0.63 -20.40 8.96
CA ARG A 154 0.64 -19.64 9.04
C ARG A 154 0.65 -18.39 8.15
N ASN A 155 0.30 -18.54 6.87
CA ASN A 155 0.37 -17.41 5.93
C ASN A 155 -0.63 -16.31 6.27
N GLU A 156 -1.81 -16.67 6.77
CA GLU A 156 -2.81 -15.72 7.24
C GLU A 156 -2.35 -15.00 8.51
N PHE A 157 -1.77 -15.75 9.46
CA PHE A 157 -1.18 -15.18 10.68
C PHE A 157 -0.07 -14.15 10.36
N ILE A 158 0.86 -14.51 9.48
CA ILE A 158 1.92 -13.60 9.00
C ILE A 158 1.31 -12.37 8.33
N GLY A 159 0.28 -12.56 7.49
CA GLY A 159 -0.44 -11.47 6.86
C GLY A 159 -1.04 -10.50 7.87
N ARG A 160 -1.69 -11.00 8.92
CA ARG A 160 -2.30 -10.21 9.99
C ARG A 160 -1.27 -9.48 10.84
N MET A 161 -0.13 -10.10 11.14
CA MET A 161 1.00 -9.43 11.78
C MET A 161 1.49 -8.25 10.95
N LYS A 162 1.71 -8.47 9.65
CA LYS A 162 2.14 -7.39 8.74
C LYS A 162 1.11 -6.26 8.70
N THR A 163 -0.19 -6.59 8.57
CA THR A 163 -1.27 -5.60 8.61
C THR A 163 -1.21 -4.75 9.88
N MET A 164 -1.04 -5.36 11.06
CA MET A 164 -0.93 -4.59 12.30
C MET A 164 0.33 -3.73 12.34
N LYS A 165 1.48 -4.21 11.86
CA LYS A 165 2.69 -3.39 11.74
C LYS A 165 2.48 -2.16 10.85
N ASP A 166 1.84 -2.35 9.70
CA ASP A 166 1.52 -1.27 8.78
C ASP A 166 0.54 -0.26 9.43
N VAL A 167 -0.44 -0.73 10.20
CA VAL A 167 -1.35 0.14 10.99
C VAL A 167 -0.58 0.95 12.02
N ILE A 168 0.30 0.33 12.80
CA ILE A 168 1.09 1.01 13.84
C ILE A 168 2.02 2.07 13.24
N ALA A 169 2.67 1.76 12.12
CA ALA A 169 3.54 2.69 11.41
C ALA A 169 2.82 3.97 10.97
N VAL A 170 1.50 3.90 10.73
CA VAL A 170 0.71 5.07 10.31
C VAL A 170 0.22 5.87 11.50
N VAL A 171 -0.26 5.19 12.55
CA VAL A 171 -0.89 5.88 13.69
C VAL A 171 0.11 6.50 14.65
N VAL A 172 1.39 6.08 14.62
CA VAL A 172 2.45 6.66 15.47
C VAL A 172 2.76 8.10 15.11
N ASP A 173 2.58 8.48 13.84
CA ASP A 173 2.82 9.85 13.35
C ASP A 173 1.64 10.80 13.62
N ILE A 174 0.53 10.28 14.15
CA ILE A 174 -0.67 11.06 14.44
C ILE A 174 -0.69 11.37 15.94
N ASP A 175 -0.75 12.66 16.27
CA ASP A 175 -0.85 13.12 17.66
C ASP A 175 -2.21 12.77 18.27
N ASN A 176 -2.30 11.55 18.82
CA ASN A 176 -3.47 11.03 19.51
C ASN A 176 -3.04 10.10 20.65
N PRO A 177 -3.43 10.39 21.91
CA PRO A 177 -3.06 9.57 23.07
C PRO A 177 -3.43 8.09 22.95
N LYS A 178 -4.57 7.79 22.31
CA LYS A 178 -5.03 6.42 22.09
C LYS A 178 -4.11 5.66 21.14
N TYR A 179 -3.59 6.34 20.11
CA TYR A 179 -2.70 5.73 19.12
C TYR A 179 -1.30 5.51 19.68
N MET A 180 -0.81 6.44 20.50
CA MET A 180 0.42 6.25 21.26
C MET A 180 0.33 5.02 22.16
N LYS A 181 -0.77 4.87 22.92
CA LYS A 181 -0.98 3.67 23.75
C LYS A 181 -1.11 2.38 22.93
N LEU A 182 -1.71 2.44 21.75
CA LEU A 182 -1.79 1.27 20.86
C LEU A 182 -0.40 0.87 20.32
N ALA A 183 0.47 1.83 20.01
CA ALA A 183 1.85 1.57 19.58
C ALA A 183 2.71 0.99 20.71
N GLU A 184 2.57 1.51 21.93
CA GLU A 184 3.18 0.93 23.13
C GLU A 184 2.72 -0.53 23.34
N TYR A 185 1.41 -0.77 23.25
CA TYR A 185 0.82 -2.10 23.38
C TYR A 185 1.34 -3.08 22.31
N HIS A 186 1.42 -2.64 21.05
CA HIS A 186 2.00 -3.45 19.97
C HIS A 186 3.44 -3.87 20.29
N SER A 187 4.26 -2.93 20.72
CA SER A 187 5.67 -3.18 21.05
C SER A 187 5.81 -4.15 22.22
N PHE A 188 4.95 -4.02 23.23
CA PHE A 188 4.87 -4.94 24.35
C PHE A 188 4.52 -6.37 23.88
N LEU A 189 3.49 -6.52 23.05
CA LEU A 189 3.04 -7.82 22.55
C LEU A 189 4.11 -8.52 21.70
N GLU A 190 4.73 -7.81 20.74
CA GLU A 190 5.79 -8.38 19.91
C GLU A 190 6.97 -8.86 20.76
N LYS A 191 7.28 -8.16 21.85
CA LYS A 191 8.33 -8.58 22.79
C LYS A 191 7.90 -9.80 23.61
N LYS A 192 6.72 -9.74 24.26
CA LYS A 192 6.21 -10.78 25.15
C LYS A 192 5.99 -12.12 24.44
N PHE A 193 5.52 -12.09 23.18
CA PHE A 193 5.14 -13.27 22.42
C PHE A 193 6.11 -13.60 21.28
N SER A 194 7.35 -13.11 21.34
CA SER A 194 8.38 -13.35 20.31
C SER A 194 8.64 -14.83 20.04
N ASP A 195 8.67 -15.68 21.08
CA ASP A 195 8.84 -17.13 20.93
C ASP A 195 7.66 -17.79 20.21
N LEU A 196 6.43 -17.37 20.53
CA LEU A 196 5.22 -17.85 19.86
C LEU A 196 5.23 -17.47 18.38
N VAL A 197 5.64 -16.23 18.07
CA VAL A 197 5.82 -15.75 16.70
C VAL A 197 6.85 -16.61 15.97
N ALA A 198 8.00 -16.88 16.57
CA ALA A 198 9.01 -17.75 15.96
C ALA A 198 8.43 -19.13 15.63
N LEU A 199 7.77 -19.79 16.59
CA LEU A 199 7.13 -21.10 16.40
C LEU A 199 6.08 -21.10 15.29
N LYS A 200 5.25 -20.06 15.18
CA LYS A 200 4.21 -19.94 14.14
C LYS A 200 4.79 -19.62 12.76
N THR A 201 5.97 -19.01 12.70
CA THR A 201 6.58 -18.53 11.46
C THR A 201 7.68 -19.44 10.92
N GLU A 202 8.24 -20.34 11.72
CA GLU A 202 9.18 -21.36 11.29
C GLU A 202 8.59 -22.33 10.25
N ILE A 203 9.42 -22.75 9.30
CA ILE A 203 9.08 -23.79 8.32
C ILE A 203 9.40 -25.12 9.00
N LYS A 204 8.37 -25.91 9.34
CA LYS A 204 8.59 -27.34 9.54
C LYS A 204 9.03 -27.92 8.19
N LYS A 205 10.32 -28.25 8.10
CA LYS A 205 10.89 -29.01 6.97
C LYS A 205 10.19 -30.36 6.85
#